data_AF-A0A158L3V8-F1
#
_entry.id   AF-A0A158L3V8-F1
#
_cell.length_a   1.000
_cell.length_b   1.000
_cell.length_c   1.000
_cell.angle_alpha   90.00
_cell.angle_beta   90.00
_cell.angle_gamma   90.00
#
_symmetry.space_group_name_H-M   'P 1'
#
loop_
_entity.id
_entity.type
_entity.pdbx_description
1 polymer ?
#
loop_
_entity_poly.entity_id
_entity_poly.type
_entity_poly.pdbx_seq_one_letter_code
_entity_poly.pdbx_strand_id
1 'polypeptide(L)'
;MSDPSRVRITGPLAAFADGFAAELSKQGYRPNAAANQFQLLAHLSRWLASRRQDATTLTDSVLDEFLNARRAQGYTLWLSSKALVLRVKRIASY
;
A
#
# COMPACT_ATOMS: atom_id res chain seq x y z
N MET A 1 -8.68 13.86 -9.89
CA MET A 1 -9.64 12.97 -9.20
C MET A 1 -9.22 11.55 -9.53
N SER A 2 -8.42 10.92 -8.67
CA SER A 2 -7.90 9.57 -8.90
C SER A 2 -8.88 8.59 -8.29
N ASP A 3 -9.63 7.92 -9.14
CA ASP A 3 -10.62 6.95 -8.71
C ASP A 3 -9.90 5.66 -8.24
N PRO A 4 -10.08 5.21 -6.99
CA PRO A 4 -9.47 3.99 -6.48
C PRO A 4 -9.86 2.76 -7.32
N SER A 5 -11.04 2.76 -7.95
CA SER A 5 -11.50 1.65 -8.82
C SER A 5 -10.69 1.49 -10.10
N ARG A 6 -9.90 2.49 -10.50
CA ARG A 6 -9.06 2.44 -11.71
C ARG A 6 -7.70 1.80 -11.46
N VAL A 7 -7.32 1.54 -10.21
CA VAL A 7 -6.05 0.91 -9.88
C VAL A 7 -6.20 -0.60 -10.00
N ARG A 8 -5.84 -1.15 -11.16
CA ARG A 8 -5.78 -2.60 -11.35
C ARG A 8 -4.57 -3.17 -10.62
N ILE A 9 -4.83 -4.04 -9.65
CA ILE A 9 -3.79 -4.82 -8.98
C ILE A 9 -3.62 -6.11 -9.77
N THR A 10 -2.39 -6.35 -10.23
CA THR A 10 -2.01 -7.56 -10.98
C THR A 10 -0.90 -8.30 -10.24
N GLY A 11 -0.89 -9.62 -10.33
CA GLY A 11 0.11 -10.48 -9.67
C GLY A 11 -0.40 -11.04 -8.34
N PRO A 12 0.50 -11.42 -7.42
CA PRO A 12 0.18 -12.25 -6.27
C PRO A 12 -0.82 -11.62 -5.29
N LEU A 13 -0.95 -10.29 -5.27
CA LEU A 13 -1.88 -9.58 -4.37
C LEU A 13 -3.23 -9.24 -5.00
N ALA A 14 -3.50 -9.64 -6.25
CA ALA A 14 -4.77 -9.34 -6.91
C ALA A 14 -5.98 -9.91 -6.13
N ALA A 15 -5.85 -11.11 -5.58
CA ALA A 15 -6.90 -11.75 -4.78
C ALA A 15 -7.22 -11.02 -3.46
N PHE A 16 -6.31 -10.17 -2.97
CA PHE A 16 -6.48 -9.41 -1.73
C PHE A 16 -7.08 -8.01 -1.97
N ALA A 17 -7.21 -7.59 -3.23
CA ALA A 17 -7.68 -6.25 -3.61
C ALA A 17 -9.07 -5.94 -3.05
N ASP A 18 -10.01 -6.87 -3.18
CA ASP A 18 -11.40 -6.67 -2.76
C ASP A 18 -11.53 -6.58 -1.23
N GLY A 19 -10.83 -7.47 -0.51
CA GLY A 19 -10.76 -7.42 0.95
C GLY A 19 -10.14 -6.13 1.47
N PHE A 20 -9.10 -5.64 0.79
CA PHE A 20 -8.46 -4.37 1.12
C PHE A 20 -9.36 -3.16 0.84
N ALA A 21 -10.13 -3.18 -0.25
CA ALA A 21 -11.14 -2.15 -0.53
C ALA A 21 -12.21 -2.09 0.56
N ALA A 22 -12.74 -3.25 0.93
CA ALA A 22 -13.76 -3.37 1.96
C ALA A 22 -13.26 -2.83 3.31
N GLU A 23 -12.01 -3.14 3.66
CA GLU A 23 -11.41 -2.69 4.92
C GLU A 23 -11.17 -1.17 4.94
N LEU A 24 -10.65 -0.60 3.85
CA LEU A 24 -10.50 0.85 3.72
C LEU A 24 -11.85 1.58 3.81
N SER A 25 -12.90 1.01 3.20
CA SER A 25 -14.25 1.56 3.30
C SER A 25 -14.79 1.51 4.73
N LYS A 26 -14.59 0.39 5.45
CA LYS A 26 -15.00 0.25 6.85
C LYS A 26 -14.31 1.25 7.77
N GLN A 27 -13.03 1.53 7.51
CA GLN A 27 -12.25 2.51 8.28
C GLN A 27 -12.55 3.97 7.89
N GLY A 28 -13.52 4.22 7.00
CA GLY A 28 -13.93 5.57 6.62
C GLY A 28 -12.90 6.32 5.79
N TYR A 29 -12.02 5.61 5.08
CA TYR A 29 -11.02 6.26 4.24
C TYR A 29 -11.70 7.06 3.13
N ARG A 30 -11.26 8.32 2.99
CA ARG A 30 -11.67 9.16 1.86
C ARG A 30 -11.21 8.52 0.54
N PRO A 31 -11.95 8.66 -0.56
CA PRO A 31 -11.62 8.03 -1.86
C PRO A 31 -10.19 8.29 -2.34
N ASN A 32 -9.70 9.53 -2.16
CA ASN A 32 -8.31 9.88 -2.51
C ASN A 32 -7.27 9.14 -1.66
N ALA A 33 -7.55 8.92 -0.37
CA ALA A 33 -6.66 8.17 0.52
C ALA A 33 -6.69 6.68 0.17
N ALA A 34 -7.86 6.13 -0.14
CA ALA A 34 -7.99 4.75 -0.61
C ALA A 34 -7.23 4.54 -1.93
N ALA A 35 -7.33 5.45 -2.90
CA ALA A 35 -6.62 5.36 -4.17
C ALA A 35 -5.09 5.29 -3.98
N ASN A 36 -4.54 6.06 -3.03
CA ASN A 36 -3.12 6.00 -2.72
C ASN A 36 -2.70 4.65 -2.11
N GLN A 37 -3.55 4.07 -1.25
CA GLN A 37 -3.31 2.74 -0.68
C GLN A 37 -3.37 1.65 -1.74
N PHE A 38 -4.31 1.73 -2.68
CA PHE A 38 -4.40 0.83 -3.82
C PHE A 38 -3.17 0.92 -4.73
N GLN A 39 -2.66 2.13 -4.98
CA GLN A 39 -1.43 2.31 -5.74
C GLN A 39 -0.22 1.67 -5.04
N LEU A 40 -0.14 1.79 -3.72
CA LEU A 40 0.89 1.12 -2.92
C LEU A 40 0.79 -0.40 -3.05
N LEU A 41 -0.42 -0.95 -2.93
CA LEU A 41 -0.68 -2.38 -3.08
C LEU A 41 -0.34 -2.89 -4.48
N ALA A 42 -0.65 -2.13 -5.54
CA ALA A 42 -0.29 -2.45 -6.91
C ALA A 42 1.24 -2.40 -7.16
N HIS A 43 1.96 -1.51 -6.49
CA HIS A 43 3.42 -1.46 -6.56
C HIS A 43 4.05 -2.66 -5.84
N LEU A 44 3.54 -2.99 -4.67
CA LEU A 44 3.99 -4.15 -3.89
C LEU A 44 3.75 -5.46 -4.65
N SER A 45 2.56 -5.62 -5.24
CA SER A 45 2.23 -6.80 -6.05
C SER A 45 3.19 -7.00 -7.22
N ARG A 46 3.52 -5.91 -7.94
CA ARG A 46 4.50 -5.96 -9.04
C ARG A 46 5.91 -6.27 -8.55
N TRP A 47 6.31 -5.72 -7.40
CA TRP A 47 7.62 -6.00 -6.83
C TRP A 47 7.74 -7.46 -6.37
N LEU A 48 6.73 -8.02 -5.70
CA LEU A 48 6.68 -9.44 -5.35
C LEU A 48 6.71 -10.33 -6.59
N ALA A 49 5.95 -9.99 -7.63
CA ALA A 49 5.96 -10.72 -8.91
C ALA A 49 7.37 -10.74 -9.55
N SER A 50 8.11 -9.62 -9.48
CA SER A 50 9.49 -9.57 -9.99
C SER A 50 10.45 -10.46 -9.21
N ARG A 51 10.14 -10.76 -7.94
CA ARG A 51 10.91 -11.64 -7.06
C ARG A 51 10.37 -13.08 -7.04
N ARG A 52 9.31 -13.37 -7.82
CA ARG A 52 8.58 -14.65 -7.79
C ARG A 52 8.12 -15.04 -6.39
N GLN A 53 7.74 -14.04 -5.60
CA GLN A 53 7.24 -14.21 -4.25
C GLN A 53 5.71 -14.09 -4.24
N ASP A 54 5.08 -14.93 -3.42
CA ASP A 54 3.63 -14.96 -3.26
C ASP A 54 3.17 -14.05 -2.12
N ALA A 55 1.85 -13.78 -2.09
CA ALA A 55 1.24 -13.01 -1.02
C ALA A 55 1.40 -13.64 0.37
N THR A 56 1.60 -14.96 0.43
CA THR A 56 1.80 -15.70 1.69
C THR A 56 3.15 -15.44 2.33
N THR A 57 4.12 -14.90 1.59
CA THR A 57 5.44 -14.55 2.11
C THR A 57 5.54 -13.10 2.60
N LEU A 58 4.41 -12.40 2.70
CA LEU A 58 4.35 -11.05 3.26
C LEU A 58 4.64 -11.08 4.75
N THR A 59 5.88 -10.78 5.10
CA THR A 59 6.34 -10.54 6.46
C THR A 59 6.79 -9.09 6.61
N ASP A 60 6.92 -8.63 7.86
CA ASP A 60 7.43 -7.29 8.15
C ASP A 60 8.80 -7.04 7.48
N SER A 61 9.67 -8.06 7.43
CA SER A 61 10.95 -7.97 6.74
C SER A 61 10.82 -7.76 5.23
N VAL A 62 9.86 -8.44 4.58
CA VAL A 62 9.60 -8.27 3.13
C VAL A 62 9.02 -6.88 2.84
N LEU A 63 8.22 -6.34 3.75
CA LEU A 63 7.73 -4.96 3.67
C LEU A 63 8.87 -3.94 3.80
N ASP A 64 9.80 -4.14 4.73
CA ASP A 64 10.97 -3.28 4.89
C ASP A 64 11.89 -3.32 3.67
N GLU A 65 12.12 -4.49 3.09
CA GLU A 65 12.86 -4.65 1.83
C GLU A 65 12.19 -3.91 0.67
N PHE A 66 10.86 -3.98 0.58
CA PHE A 66 10.10 -3.23 -0.42
C PHE A 66 10.26 -1.72 -0.24
N LEU A 67 10.17 -1.23 1.00
CA LEU A 67 10.37 0.19 1.31
C LEU A 67 11.78 0.65 0.94
N ASN A 68 12.80 -0.16 1.23
CA ASN A 68 14.18 0.13 0.84
C ASN A 68 14.38 0.12 -0.69
N ALA A 69 13.78 -0.85 -1.39
CA ALA A 69 13.80 -0.89 -2.84
C ALA A 69 13.14 0.35 -3.47
N ARG A 70 12.03 0.83 -2.90
CA ARG A 70 11.41 2.10 -3.34
C ARG A 70 12.31 3.30 -3.08
N ARG A 71 13.03 3.36 -1.95
CA ARG A 71 14.01 4.44 -1.67
C ARG A 71 15.13 4.44 -2.70
N ALA A 72 15.66 3.27 -3.02
CA ALA A 72 16.74 3.11 -4.00
C ALA A 72 16.30 3.54 -5.42
N GLN A 73 15.03 3.38 -5.78
CA GLN A 73 14.47 3.82 -7.06
C GLN A 73 14.21 5.35 -7.15
N GLY A 74 14.65 6.13 -6.15
CA GLY A 74 14.56 7.60 -6.19
C GLY A 74 13.16 8.15 -5.95
N TYR A 75 12.19 7.32 -5.54
CA TYR A 75 10.91 7.83 -5.08
C TYR A 75 11.17 8.77 -3.88
N THR A 76 10.67 9.99 -3.95
CA THR A 76 10.80 11.02 -2.89
C THR A 76 9.47 11.34 -2.22
N LEU A 77 8.36 10.92 -2.85
CA LEU A 77 7.02 10.88 -2.27
C LEU A 77 6.69 9.46 -1.81
N TRP A 78 6.00 9.34 -0.67
CA TRP A 78 5.52 8.07 -0.09
C TRP A 78 6.61 7.15 0.51
N LEU A 79 7.63 7.72 1.16
CA LEU A 79 8.75 6.97 1.77
C LEU A 79 9.10 7.32 3.22
N SER A 80 8.23 8.07 3.89
CA SER A 80 8.44 8.39 5.29
C SER A 80 7.35 7.78 6.15
N SER A 81 7.72 6.86 7.04
CA SER A 81 6.93 6.48 8.20
C SER A 81 6.43 7.72 8.94
N LYS A 82 7.11 8.87 8.85
CA LYS A 82 6.69 10.16 9.42
C LYS A 82 5.46 10.76 8.73
N ALA A 83 5.25 10.57 7.42
CA ALA A 83 4.04 11.02 6.72
C ALA A 83 2.82 10.12 7.01
N LEU A 84 3.07 8.84 7.34
CA LEU A 84 2.06 7.93 7.87
C LEU A 84 1.75 8.23 9.35
N VAL A 85 2.78 8.41 10.18
CA VAL A 85 2.67 8.66 11.63
C VAL A 85 2.07 10.03 11.95
N LEU A 86 2.34 11.08 11.15
CA LEU A 86 1.72 12.40 11.37
C LEU A 86 0.20 12.38 11.18
N ARG A 87 -0.37 11.35 10.52
CA ARG A 87 -1.82 11.19 10.39
C ARG A 87 -2.45 10.19 11.36
N VAL A 88 -1.70 9.20 11.86
CA VAL A 88 -2.20 8.28 12.90
C VAL A 88 -2.24 8.95 14.28
N LYS A 89 -1.30 9.86 14.60
CA LYS A 89 -1.28 10.53 15.92
C LYS A 89 -2.45 11.48 16.20
N ARG A 90 -3.27 11.84 15.21
CA ARG A 90 -4.48 12.68 15.43
C ARG A 90 -5.73 11.88 15.81
N ILE A 91 -5.63 10.55 15.87
CA ILE A 91 -6.71 9.64 16.30
C ILE A 91 -6.54 9.18 17.76
N ALA A 92 -5.34 9.36 18.34
CA ALA A 92 -5.00 8.92 19.70
C ALA A 92 -4.79 10.07 20.70
N SER A 93 -5.40 11.23 20.46
CA SER A 93 -5.64 12.22 21.52
C SER A 93 -7.14 12.33 21.72
N TYR A 94 -7.55 11.69 22.81
CA TYR A 94 -8.70 12.03 23.64
C TYR A 94 -8.80 13.56 23.85
#